data_AF-A0A7K8T6N2-F1
#
_entry.id   AF-A0A7K8T6N2-F1
#
_cell.length_a   1.000
_cell.length_b   1.000
_cell.length_c   1.000
_cell.angle_alpha   90.00
_cell.angle_beta   90.00
_cell.angle_gamma   90.00
#
_symmetry.space_group_name_H-M   'P 1'
#
loop_
_entity.id
_entity.type
_entity.pdbx_description
1 polymer ?
#
loop_
_entity_poly.entity_id
_entity_poly.type
_entity_poly.pdbx_seq_one_letter_code
_entity_poly.pdbx_strand_id
1 'polypeptide(L)'
;SGPVRVCRCYKRLDKCEHQIAPREVKYQLHNRDARMLFHCNCTRRLARFLRRARDLSVAEVAVLADHITMDCFVLEPPTDCSPGEGLPHNCSTATQAVRVPARHLKETLRRWGPLRVTSKAERPDWRTQDSGGSL
;
A
#
# COMPACT_ATOMS: atom_id res chain seq x y z
N SER A 1 9.09 20.12 20.11
CA SER A 1 7.75 19.49 20.23
C SER A 1 7.26 18.71 19.00
N GLY A 2 8.15 18.20 18.13
CA GLY A 2 7.78 17.43 16.91
C GLY A 2 7.40 15.93 17.05
N PRO A 3 7.97 15.13 17.99
CA PRO A 3 7.71 13.68 17.99
C PRO A 3 6.26 13.29 18.39
N VAL A 4 5.56 14.13 19.16
CA VAL A 4 4.21 13.83 19.68
C VAL A 4 3.12 13.89 18.59
N ARG A 5 3.30 14.67 17.51
CA ARG A 5 2.25 14.88 16.48
C ARG A 5 2.34 13.84 15.37
N VAL A 6 3.54 13.51 14.93
CA VAL A 6 3.83 12.36 14.06
C VAL A 6 3.27 11.07 14.66
N CYS A 7 3.40 10.91 15.98
CA CYS A 7 2.78 9.80 16.73
C CYS A 7 1.25 9.72 16.54
N ARG A 8 0.52 10.84 16.38
CA ARG A 8 -0.94 10.81 16.15
C ARG A 8 -1.31 10.34 14.74
N CYS A 9 -0.47 10.61 13.73
CA CYS A 9 -0.66 10.08 12.38
C CYS A 9 -0.44 8.55 12.38
N TYR A 10 0.66 8.10 12.99
CA TYR A 10 0.97 6.67 13.09
C TYR A 10 -0.06 5.89 13.91
N LYS A 11 -0.50 6.42 15.06
CA LYS A 11 -1.59 5.80 15.85
C LYS A 11 -2.88 5.54 15.08
N ARG A 12 -3.16 6.27 13.99
CA ARG A 12 -4.32 6.01 13.13
C ARG A 12 -4.05 4.91 12.09
N LEU A 13 -2.81 4.81 11.63
CA LEU A 13 -2.36 3.75 10.73
C LEU A 13 -2.19 2.43 11.48
N ASP A 14 -1.69 2.45 12.71
CA ASP A 14 -1.55 1.26 13.57
C ASP A 14 -2.88 0.56 13.86
N LYS A 15 -3.99 1.31 13.78
CA LYS A 15 -5.35 0.77 13.92
C LYS A 15 -5.93 0.23 12.61
N CYS A 16 -5.15 0.20 11.53
CA CYS A 16 -5.61 -0.35 10.27
C CYS A 16 -5.50 -1.88 10.31
N GLU A 17 -6.64 -2.55 10.43
CA GLU A 17 -6.72 -4.02 10.38
C GLU A 17 -6.19 -4.58 9.05
N HIS A 18 -6.31 -3.78 7.98
CA HIS A 18 -5.98 -4.17 6.61
C HIS A 18 -4.73 -3.43 6.13
N GLN A 19 -3.58 -4.04 6.39
CA GLN A 19 -2.26 -3.60 5.93
C GLN A 19 -1.44 -4.79 5.41
N ILE A 20 -0.50 -4.48 4.51
CA ILE A 20 0.48 -5.39 3.94
C ILE A 20 1.86 -4.77 4.18
N ALA A 21 2.71 -5.46 4.92
CA ALA A 21 4.05 -5.04 5.27
C ALA A 21 4.96 -4.95 4.03
N PRO A 22 6.12 -4.27 4.11
CA PRO A 22 7.10 -4.26 3.04
C PRO A 22 7.48 -5.70 2.65
N ARG A 23 7.53 -5.98 1.34
CA ARG A 23 7.89 -7.30 0.79
C ARG A 23 6.93 -8.45 1.18
N GLU A 24 5.81 -8.18 1.85
CA GLU A 24 4.84 -9.20 2.25
C GLU A 24 3.89 -9.55 1.10
N VAL A 25 3.47 -10.82 1.03
CA VAL A 25 2.34 -11.28 0.23
C VAL A 25 1.16 -11.51 1.15
N LYS A 26 0.06 -10.78 0.93
CA LYS A 26 -1.17 -10.92 1.71
C LYS A 26 -2.37 -10.57 0.83
N TYR A 27 -3.52 -11.21 1.06
CA TYR A 27 -4.73 -11.01 0.23
C TYR A 27 -4.45 -11.22 -1.28
N GLN A 28 -3.61 -12.19 -1.62
CA GLN A 28 -3.16 -12.46 -2.99
C GLN A 28 -2.45 -11.26 -3.68
N LEU A 29 -1.97 -10.29 -2.90
CA LEU A 29 -1.25 -9.11 -3.38
C LEU A 29 0.15 -9.05 -2.76
N HIS A 30 1.18 -9.00 -3.61
CA HIS A 30 2.57 -8.80 -3.18
C HIS A 30 2.89 -7.30 -3.08
N ASN A 31 3.18 -6.82 -1.88
CA ASN A 31 3.71 -5.48 -1.68
C ASN A 31 5.21 -5.41 -2.03
N ARG A 32 5.51 -5.07 -3.29
CA ARG A 32 6.90 -4.90 -3.77
C ARG A 32 7.58 -3.61 -3.30
N ASP A 33 6.91 -2.75 -2.53
CA ASP A 33 7.55 -1.57 -1.95
C ASP A 33 8.34 -1.91 -0.68
N ALA A 34 9.26 -1.02 -0.33
CA ALA A 34 9.96 -1.04 0.98
C ALA A 34 9.12 -0.37 2.09
N ARG A 35 7.88 0.04 1.79
CA ARG A 35 7.00 0.82 2.65
C ARG A 35 5.69 0.08 2.90
N MET A 36 5.01 0.44 3.98
CA MET A 36 3.72 -0.15 4.35
C MET A 36 2.65 0.18 3.30
N LEU A 37 1.94 -0.85 2.84
CA LEU A 37 0.79 -0.71 1.95
C LEU A 37 -0.50 -0.87 2.75
N PHE A 38 -1.30 0.19 2.82
CA PHE A 38 -2.52 0.24 3.63
C PHE A 38 -3.79 0.18 2.80
N HIS A 39 -4.88 -0.28 3.41
CA HIS A 39 -6.20 -0.22 2.79
C HIS A 39 -6.63 1.22 2.51
N CYS A 40 -7.36 1.44 1.41
CA CYS A 40 -7.74 2.78 0.96
C CYS A 40 -8.61 3.54 1.97
N ASN A 41 -9.38 2.86 2.82
CA ASN A 41 -10.12 3.53 3.90
C ASN A 41 -9.20 4.11 4.98
N CYS A 42 -8.09 3.44 5.29
CA CYS A 42 -7.10 3.91 6.26
C CYS A 42 -6.36 5.13 5.72
N THR A 43 -5.90 5.09 4.47
CA THR A 43 -5.25 6.25 3.83
C THR A 43 -6.23 7.42 3.61
N ARG A 44 -7.53 7.17 3.39
CA ARG A 44 -8.56 8.23 3.39
C ARG A 44 -8.74 8.89 4.74
N ARG A 45 -8.74 8.12 5.84
CA ARG A 45 -8.79 8.65 7.21
C ARG A 45 -7.55 9.50 7.52
N LEU A 46 -6.37 9.03 7.10
CA LEU A 46 -5.12 9.79 7.22
C LEU A 46 -5.19 11.11 6.45
N ALA A 47 -5.62 11.08 5.18
CA ALA A 47 -5.77 12.29 4.37
C ALA A 47 -6.73 13.31 4.99
N ARG A 48 -7.87 12.87 5.56
CA ARG A 48 -8.78 13.77 6.29
C ARG A 48 -8.11 14.41 7.51
N PHE A 49 -7.30 13.66 8.24
CA PHE A 49 -6.56 14.18 9.39
C PHE A 49 -5.54 15.23 8.95
N LEU A 50 -4.70 14.90 7.97
CA LEU A 50 -3.68 15.81 7.44
C LEU A 50 -4.30 17.12 6.93
N ARG A 51 -5.45 17.07 6.24
CA ARG A 51 -6.16 18.29 5.81
C ARG A 51 -6.55 19.24 6.94
N ARG A 52 -6.84 18.68 8.13
CA ARG A 52 -7.25 19.44 9.33
C ARG A 52 -6.07 19.86 10.20
N ALA A 53 -4.93 19.20 10.07
CA ALA A 53 -3.71 19.60 10.76
C ALA A 53 -3.22 20.95 10.22
N ARG A 54 -3.03 21.92 11.13
CA ARG A 54 -2.58 23.29 10.79
C ARG A 54 -1.11 23.54 11.14
N ASP A 55 -0.50 22.58 11.80
CA ASP A 55 0.72 22.73 12.60
C ASP A 55 1.76 21.64 12.30
N LEU A 56 1.52 20.78 11.30
CA LEU A 56 2.51 19.82 10.83
C LEU A 56 3.52 20.49 9.90
N SER A 57 4.80 20.38 10.25
CA SER A 57 5.92 20.81 9.44
C SER A 57 6.14 19.87 8.24
N VAL A 58 6.84 20.38 7.22
CA VAL A 58 7.23 19.59 6.03
C VAL A 58 8.05 18.35 6.44
N ALA A 59 8.93 18.47 7.44
CA ALA A 59 9.75 17.37 7.92
C ALA A 59 8.90 16.25 8.55
N GLU A 60 7.89 16.60 9.36
CA GLU A 60 6.98 15.61 9.97
C GLU A 60 6.17 14.85 8.91
N VAL A 61 5.74 15.55 7.86
CA VAL A 61 4.99 14.96 6.75
C VAL A 61 5.90 14.13 5.83
N ALA A 62 7.16 14.53 5.64
CA ALA A 62 8.16 13.75 4.90
C ALA A 62 8.45 12.41 5.59
N VAL A 63 8.68 12.43 6.91
CA VAL A 63 8.85 11.21 7.71
C VAL A 63 7.65 10.27 7.53
N LEU A 64 6.42 10.78 7.59
CA LEU A 64 5.22 9.98 7.34
C LEU A 64 5.21 9.37 5.92
N ALA A 65 5.55 10.16 4.90
CA ALA A 65 5.58 9.72 3.50
C ALA A 65 6.66 8.66 3.20
N ASP A 66 7.72 8.62 4.01
CA ASP A 66 8.78 7.60 3.93
C ASP A 66 8.36 6.25 4.53
N HIS A 67 7.28 6.19 5.31
CA HIS A 67 6.81 4.93 5.92
C HIS A 67 5.67 4.26 5.15
N ILE A 68 4.99 5.01 4.27
CA ILE A 68 3.77 4.56 3.60
C ILE A 68 3.91 4.63 2.08
N THR A 69 3.31 3.67 1.38
CA THR A 69 3.19 3.74 -0.08
C THR A 69 2.26 4.88 -0.49
N MET A 70 2.51 5.45 -1.67
CA MET A 70 1.57 6.41 -2.29
C MET A 70 0.40 5.72 -3.00
N ASP A 71 0.35 4.39 -2.95
CA ASP A 71 -0.78 3.59 -3.37
C ASP A 71 -1.47 3.00 -2.14
N CYS A 72 -2.69 2.50 -2.32
CA CYS A 72 -3.45 1.77 -1.33
C CYS A 72 -4.06 0.53 -1.97
N PHE A 73 -4.72 -0.32 -1.20
CA PHE A 73 -5.48 -1.43 -1.76
C PHE A 73 -6.94 -1.42 -1.31
N VAL A 74 -7.80 -2.05 -2.11
CA VAL A 74 -9.17 -2.42 -1.76
C VAL A 74 -9.26 -3.94 -1.69
N LEU A 75 -10.06 -4.45 -0.76
CA LEU A 75 -10.42 -5.87 -0.74
C LEU A 75 -11.64 -6.06 -1.63
N GLU A 76 -11.54 -7.01 -2.54
CA GLU A 76 -12.66 -7.46 -3.35
C GLU A 76 -13.28 -8.70 -2.72
N PRO A 77 -14.62 -8.81 -2.71
CA PRO A 77 -15.28 -10.03 -2.27
C PRO A 77 -14.82 -11.20 -3.16
N PRO A 78 -14.75 -12.42 -2.61
CA PRO A 78 -14.50 -13.61 -3.42
C PRO A 78 -15.56 -13.66 -4.53
N THR A 79 -15.15 -13.97 -5.75
CA THR A 79 -16.08 -14.20 -6.87
C THR A 79 -17.11 -15.25 -6.47
N ASP A 80 -18.41 -14.94 -6.64
CA ASP A 80 -19.51 -15.86 -6.30
C ASP A 80 -19.36 -17.16 -7.10
N CYS A 81 -18.96 -18.20 -6.38
CA CYS A 81 -18.94 -19.56 -6.91
C CYS A 81 -20.39 -20.04 -6.99
N SER A 82 -20.99 -19.94 -8.17
CA SER A 82 -22.30 -20.54 -8.43
C SER A 82 -22.14 -22.06 -8.43
N PRO A 83 -22.91 -22.84 -7.62
CA PRO A 83 -22.93 -24.29 -7.70
C PRO A 83 -23.74 -24.71 -8.94
N GLY A 84 -23.19 -24.47 -10.13
CA GLY A 84 -23.69 -24.99 -11.39
C GLY A 84 -23.02 -26.32 -11.68
N GLU A 85 -23.81 -27.32 -12.01
CA GLU A 85 -23.42 -28.71 -12.28
C GLU A 85 -22.32 -28.80 -13.35
N GLY A 86 -21.06 -28.90 -12.92
CA GLY A 86 -19.91 -28.97 -13.83
C GLY A 86 -18.58 -28.63 -13.17
N LEU A 87 -18.03 -29.61 -12.45
CA LEU A 87 -16.63 -29.73 -11.99
C LEU A 87 -16.04 -28.57 -11.12
N PRO A 88 -15.82 -28.77 -9.80
CA PRO A 88 -15.27 -27.74 -8.92
C PRO A 88 -13.74 -27.69 -9.03
N HIS A 89 -13.24 -27.31 -10.19
CA HIS A 89 -11.82 -27.17 -10.53
C HIS A 89 -10.95 -26.25 -9.65
N ASN A 90 -11.45 -25.10 -9.15
CA ASN A 90 -10.54 -24.00 -8.72
C ASN A 90 -11.27 -22.76 -8.21
N CYS A 91 -12.35 -22.93 -7.45
CA CYS A 91 -12.97 -21.81 -6.78
C CYS A 91 -12.10 -21.34 -5.61
N SER A 92 -11.33 -20.27 -5.83
CA SER A 92 -10.52 -19.64 -4.78
C SER A 92 -11.42 -18.81 -3.88
N THR A 93 -11.64 -19.27 -2.65
CA THR A 93 -12.39 -18.55 -1.60
C THR A 93 -11.56 -17.43 -0.97
N ALA A 94 -10.31 -17.24 -1.41
CA ALA A 94 -9.39 -16.29 -0.84
C ALA A 94 -9.76 -14.84 -1.20
N THR A 95 -9.86 -13.98 -0.19
CA THR A 95 -10.02 -12.54 -0.39
C THR A 95 -8.87 -11.99 -1.23
N GLN A 96 -9.21 -11.30 -2.33
CA GLN A 96 -8.24 -10.67 -3.22
C GLN A 96 -8.14 -9.18 -2.94
N ALA A 97 -6.91 -8.64 -2.97
CA ALA A 97 -6.67 -7.21 -2.89
C ALA A 97 -6.24 -6.66 -4.25
N VAL A 98 -6.81 -5.50 -4.61
CA VAL A 98 -6.40 -4.73 -5.79
C VAL A 98 -5.67 -3.47 -5.35
N ARG A 99 -4.43 -3.31 -5.80
CA ARG A 99 -3.63 -2.11 -5.57
C ARG A 99 -4.10 -0.99 -6.50
N VAL A 100 -4.36 0.18 -5.93
CA VAL A 100 -4.82 1.37 -6.67
C VAL A 100 -4.07 2.63 -6.20
N PRO A 101 -3.96 3.67 -7.03
CA PRO A 101 -3.37 4.94 -6.63
C PRO A 101 -4.16 5.60 -5.49
N ALA A 102 -3.49 6.00 -4.40
CA ALA A 102 -4.12 6.74 -3.31
C ALA A 102 -4.23 8.24 -3.64
N ARG A 103 -5.05 8.59 -4.64
CA ARG A 103 -5.20 9.98 -5.15
C ARG A 103 -5.51 10.98 -4.03
N HIS A 104 -6.42 10.63 -3.11
CA HIS A 104 -6.78 11.44 -1.95
C HIS A 104 -5.60 11.77 -1.03
N LEU A 105 -4.65 10.84 -0.88
CA LEU A 105 -3.46 11.04 -0.06
C LEU A 105 -2.44 11.88 -0.83
N LYS A 106 -2.15 11.53 -2.10
CA LYS A 106 -1.26 12.29 -2.99
C LYS A 106 -1.66 13.76 -3.05
N GLU A 107 -2.93 14.05 -3.30
CA GLU A 107 -3.49 15.42 -3.36
C GLU A 107 -3.34 16.15 -2.02
N THR A 108 -3.60 15.46 -0.90
CA THR A 108 -3.46 16.08 0.41
C THR A 108 -2.00 16.47 0.69
N LEU A 109 -1.06 15.60 0.35
CA LEU A 109 0.37 15.82 0.60
C LEU A 109 0.97 16.95 -0.26
N ARG A 110 0.37 17.28 -1.41
CA ARG A 110 0.85 18.37 -2.28
C ARG A 110 0.92 19.73 -1.58
N ARG A 111 0.13 19.97 -0.52
CA ARG A 111 0.20 21.21 0.28
C ARG A 111 1.59 21.44 0.88
N TRP A 112 2.34 20.38 1.15
CA TRP A 112 3.70 20.46 1.73
C TRP A 112 4.80 20.44 0.66
N GLY A 113 4.44 20.62 -0.62
CA GLY A 113 5.37 20.62 -1.75
C GLY A 113 5.79 19.22 -2.21
N PRO A 114 6.81 19.11 -3.08
CA PRO A 114 7.39 17.84 -3.48
C PRO A 114 8.07 17.19 -2.27
N LEU A 115 7.34 16.33 -1.57
CA LEU A 115 7.94 15.46 -0.55
C LEU A 115 8.92 14.53 -1.25
N ARG A 116 10.18 14.53 -0.82
CA ARG A 116 11.22 13.62 -1.32
C ARG A 116 10.87 12.19 -0.90
N VAL A 117 9.94 11.58 -1.61
CA VAL A 117 9.69 10.16 -1.53
C VAL A 117 10.89 9.48 -2.18
N THR A 118 11.68 8.74 -1.40
CA THR A 118 12.75 7.90 -1.95
C THR A 118 12.12 6.77 -2.78
N SER A 119 11.90 7.02 -4.06
CA SER A 119 11.46 6.01 -5.01
C SER A 119 12.66 5.19 -5.45
N LYS A 120 13.15 4.27 -4.61
CA LYS A 120 14.03 3.20 -5.09
C LYS A 120 13.21 1.93 -5.28
N ALA A 121 12.48 1.89 -6.39
CA ALA A 121 12.01 0.64 -6.95
C ALA A 121 13.16 0.08 -7.80
N GLU A 122 14.00 -0.76 -7.19
CA GLU A 122 14.93 -1.60 -7.95
C GLU A 122 14.07 -2.60 -8.75
N ARG A 123 14.15 -2.51 -10.09
CA ARG A 123 13.69 -3.57 -10.98
C ARG A 123 14.58 -4.78 -10.72
N PRO A 124 14.04 -5.98 -10.40
CA PRO A 124 14.80 -7.19 -10.64
C PRO A 124 15.00 -7.32 -12.16
N ASP A 125 16.23 -7.16 -12.60
CA ASP A 125 16.69 -7.57 -13.92
C ASP A 125 16.63 -9.10 -13.93
N TRP A 126 15.56 -9.67 -14.49
CA TRP A 126 15.58 -11.08 -14.83
C TRP A 126 16.49 -11.20 -16.05
N ARG A 127 17.77 -11.51 -15.83
CA ARG A 127 18.60 -12.02 -16.92
C ARG A 127 18.26 -13.47 -17.11
N THR A 128 17.69 -13.74 -18.27
CA THR A 128 17.63 -15.04 -18.93
C THR A 128 18.99 -15.74 -18.85
N GLN A 129 19.04 -16.85 -18.14
CA GLN A 129 19.93 -18.00 -18.40
C GLN A 129 18.98 -19.20 -18.30
N ASP A 130 18.67 -19.87 -19.40
CA ASP A 130 19.49 -20.98 -19.83
C ASP A 130 19.32 -21.22 -21.34
N SER A 131 20.44 -21.21 -22.05
CA SER A 131 20.56 -21.63 -23.46
C SER A 131 21.54 -22.79 -23.50
N GLY A 132 21.09 -23.94 -24.04
CA GLY A 132 21.92 -24.99 -24.66
C GLY A 132 22.69 -25.87 -23.67
N GLY A 133 22.55 -27.19 -23.64
CA GLY A 133 22.45 -28.09 -24.79
C GLY A 133 23.82 -28.33 -25.42
N SER A 134 24.61 -29.27 -24.86
CA SER A 134 25.47 -30.25 -25.55
C SER A 134 26.51 -30.84 -24.60
N LEU A 135 26.46 -32.17 -24.43
CA LEU A 135 27.61 -33.08 -24.39
C LEU A 135 27.11 -34.43 -24.88
#